data_AF-A0A1F4V5G0-F1
#
_entry.id   AF-A0A1F4V5G0-F1
#
_cell.length_a   1.000
_cell.length_b   1.000
_cell.length_c   1.000
_cell.angle_alpha   90.00
_cell.angle_beta   90.00
_cell.angle_gamma   90.00
#
_symmetry.space_group_name_H-M   'P 1'
#
loop_
_entity.id
_entity.type
_entity.pdbx_description
1 polymer ?
#
loop_
_entity_poly.entity_id
_entity_poly.type
_entity_poly.pdbx_seq_one_letter_code
_entity_poly.pdbx_strand_id
1 'polypeptide(L)'
;MRIRSQYIESQSSPMEVLIGSGNMSDFVARMKYLELIEAEDKELINRMNKTKDTYEDQEKLLNGKKDEVETIKAEIEKQKALAENLKQALEQQKAEKDNLLKITKNDEKKYQQALKDAQKELAQIQSAANVVIREGQGVDVKKGEKIGTMGNSGFSSGAHLHFGVYKYTVSDFEQNPSWSWYYNNSIDPKKVLKSKTVRWSSGCSRDPSGDSKAGEGDLDWPMDDVRITQNYGTKTCYNWMYNGKIHPALDMVGMGDITISAVDDGKAYFCRNCLKDGGNGVFIFHEDGKMSLYWHLK
;
A
#
# COMPACT_ATOMS: atom_id res chain seq x y z
N MET A 1 25.96 -16.67 -60.29
CA MET A 1 25.90 -16.84 -61.77
C MET A 1 25.84 -18.31 -62.20
N ARG A 2 26.50 -19.26 -61.51
CA ARG A 2 26.57 -20.69 -61.90
C ARG A 2 25.24 -21.48 -61.85
N ILE A 3 24.37 -21.25 -60.85
CA ILE A 3 23.07 -21.97 -60.73
C ILE A 3 22.14 -21.64 -61.90
N ARG A 4 22.15 -20.39 -62.38
CA ARG A 4 21.37 -19.97 -63.55
C ARG A 4 21.91 -20.63 -64.84
N SER A 5 23.23 -20.80 -64.94
CA SER A 5 23.87 -21.53 -66.03
C SER A 5 23.54 -23.03 -66.02
N GLN A 6 23.59 -23.68 -64.85
CA GLN A 6 23.18 -25.09 -64.69
C GLN A 6 21.70 -25.33 -65.02
N TYR A 7 20.81 -24.40 -64.67
CA TYR A 7 19.39 -24.51 -65.03
C TYR A 7 19.17 -24.40 -66.55
N ILE A 8 19.92 -23.52 -67.22
CA ILE A 8 19.89 -23.37 -68.69
C ILE A 8 20.51 -24.60 -69.38
N GLU A 9 21.55 -25.21 -68.81
CA GLU A 9 22.16 -26.46 -69.31
C GLU A 9 21.33 -27.72 -69.00
N SER A 10 20.43 -27.69 -68.02
CA SER A 10 19.56 -28.84 -67.67
C SER A 10 18.55 -29.23 -68.76
N GLN A 11 18.39 -28.39 -69.79
CA GLN A 11 17.58 -28.72 -70.98
C GLN A 11 18.32 -29.58 -72.01
N SER A 12 19.61 -29.85 -71.82
CA SER A 12 20.41 -30.79 -72.63
C SER A 12 20.80 -32.01 -71.80
N SER A 13 20.67 -33.22 -72.38
CA SER A 13 21.01 -34.45 -71.69
C SER A 13 22.50 -34.44 -71.32
N PRO A 14 22.89 -34.62 -70.04
CA PRO A 14 24.29 -34.58 -69.61
C PRO A 14 25.19 -35.56 -70.38
N MET A 15 24.59 -36.67 -70.86
CA MET A 15 25.27 -37.68 -71.66
C MET A 15 25.63 -37.19 -73.07
N GLU A 16 24.84 -36.29 -73.64
CA GLU A 16 24.96 -35.81 -75.02
C GLU A 16 26.08 -34.76 -75.16
N VAL A 17 26.29 -33.95 -74.11
CA VAL A 17 27.43 -33.03 -74.00
C VAL A 17 28.76 -33.77 -73.73
N LEU A 18 28.69 -34.90 -73.01
CA LEU A 18 29.86 -35.73 -72.69
C LEU A 18 30.38 -36.53 -73.90
N ILE A 19 29.51 -36.94 -74.82
CA ILE A 19 29.87 -37.78 -75.98
C ILE A 19 30.25 -36.94 -77.22
N GLY A 20 29.98 -35.63 -77.22
CA GLY A 20 30.14 -34.74 -78.37
C GLY A 20 31.56 -34.31 -78.79
N SER A 21 32.65 -34.97 -78.38
CA SER A 21 34.02 -34.59 -78.80
C SER A 21 34.94 -35.79 -79.05
N GLY A 22 35.47 -35.89 -80.27
CA GLY A 22 36.15 -37.07 -80.81
C GLY A 22 37.57 -37.40 -80.30
N ASN A 23 37.84 -37.39 -78.98
CA ASN A 23 39.08 -37.91 -78.40
C ASN A 23 38.87 -38.45 -76.97
N MET A 24 39.28 -39.71 -76.71
CA MET A 24 39.12 -40.40 -75.41
C MET A 24 39.88 -39.70 -74.27
N SER A 25 41.01 -39.05 -74.57
CA SER A 25 41.78 -38.29 -73.57
C SER A 25 41.03 -37.06 -73.07
N ASP A 26 40.29 -36.38 -73.94
CA ASP A 26 39.48 -35.21 -73.58
C ASP A 26 38.27 -35.61 -72.73
N PHE A 27 37.68 -36.76 -73.00
CA PHE A 27 36.59 -37.32 -72.19
C PHE A 27 37.05 -37.59 -70.74
N VAL A 28 38.20 -38.27 -70.56
CA VAL A 28 38.75 -38.56 -69.22
C VAL A 28 39.13 -37.28 -68.48
N ALA A 29 39.69 -36.29 -69.18
CA ALA A 29 40.01 -34.99 -68.60
C ALA A 29 38.75 -34.24 -68.13
N ARG A 30 37.67 -34.25 -68.93
CA ARG A 30 36.38 -33.64 -68.58
C ARG A 30 35.69 -34.36 -67.41
N MET A 31 35.76 -35.68 -67.34
CA MET A 31 35.22 -36.44 -66.20
C MET A 31 35.95 -36.10 -64.88
N LYS A 32 37.29 -36.06 -64.90
CA LYS A 32 38.08 -35.62 -63.73
C LYS A 32 37.80 -34.16 -63.35
N TYR A 33 37.59 -33.30 -64.34
CA TYR A 33 37.25 -31.90 -64.11
C TYR A 33 35.85 -31.73 -63.49
N LEU A 34 34.87 -32.52 -63.93
CA LEU A 34 33.52 -32.54 -63.34
C LEU A 34 33.54 -33.08 -61.92
N GLU A 35 34.28 -34.14 -61.64
CA GLU A 35 34.44 -34.71 -60.29
C GLU A 35 35.10 -33.70 -59.33
N LEU A 36 36.13 -32.99 -59.81
CA LEU A 36 36.78 -31.91 -59.05
C LEU A 36 35.81 -30.75 -58.75
N ILE A 37 35.03 -30.34 -59.75
CA ILE A 37 34.02 -29.28 -59.57
C ILE A 37 32.91 -29.71 -58.63
N GLU A 38 32.43 -30.95 -58.71
CA GLU A 38 31.39 -31.46 -57.83
C GLU A 38 31.87 -31.47 -56.37
N ALA A 39 33.14 -31.84 -56.14
CA ALA A 39 33.77 -31.77 -54.82
C ALA A 39 33.87 -30.33 -54.30
N GLU A 40 34.30 -29.37 -55.13
CA GLU A 40 34.36 -27.95 -54.77
C GLU A 40 32.98 -27.34 -54.52
N ASP A 41 31.96 -27.69 -55.31
CA ASP A 41 30.60 -27.20 -55.14
C ASP A 41 29.98 -27.76 -53.84
N LYS A 42 30.24 -29.02 -53.48
CA LYS A 42 29.84 -29.60 -52.17
C LYS A 42 30.51 -28.88 -51.00
N GLU A 43 31.80 -28.61 -51.10
CA GLU A 43 32.56 -27.80 -50.12
C GLU A 43 31.98 -26.39 -49.98
N LEU A 44 31.68 -25.74 -51.10
CA LEU A 44 31.10 -24.39 -51.13
C LEU A 44 29.71 -24.35 -50.49
N ILE A 45 28.84 -25.31 -50.82
CA ILE A 45 27.51 -25.45 -50.20
C ILE A 45 27.64 -25.67 -48.70
N ASN A 46 28.57 -26.52 -48.26
CA ASN A 46 28.82 -26.75 -46.83
C ASN A 46 29.31 -25.47 -46.11
N ARG A 47 30.18 -24.67 -46.75
CA ARG A 47 30.61 -23.37 -46.20
C ARG A 47 29.48 -22.34 -46.18
N MET A 48 28.63 -22.33 -47.20
CA MET A 48 27.45 -21.45 -47.25
C MET A 48 26.45 -21.81 -46.16
N ASN A 49 26.17 -23.10 -45.94
CA ASN A 49 25.30 -23.55 -44.86
C ASN A 49 25.88 -23.18 -43.49
N LYS A 50 27.16 -23.45 -43.23
CA LYS A 50 27.81 -23.02 -41.98
C LYS A 50 27.77 -21.51 -41.75
N THR A 51 28.02 -20.73 -42.81
CA THR A 51 27.92 -19.26 -42.75
C THR A 51 26.50 -18.82 -42.43
N LYS A 52 25.50 -19.43 -43.09
CA LYS A 52 24.08 -19.15 -42.83
C LYS A 52 23.70 -19.46 -41.38
N ASP A 53 24.05 -20.65 -40.87
CA ASP A 53 23.79 -21.06 -39.49
C ASP A 53 24.43 -20.06 -38.50
N THR A 54 25.66 -19.63 -38.77
CA THR A 54 26.37 -18.64 -37.94
C THR A 54 25.65 -17.28 -37.95
N TYR A 55 25.16 -16.83 -39.11
CA TYR A 55 24.39 -15.58 -39.20
C TYR A 55 23.05 -15.67 -38.47
N GLU A 56 22.35 -16.80 -38.57
CA GLU A 56 21.10 -17.04 -37.83
C GLU A 56 21.33 -17.04 -36.31
N ASP A 57 22.43 -17.62 -35.84
CA ASP A 57 22.81 -17.60 -34.42
C ASP A 57 23.20 -16.18 -33.95
N GLN A 58 23.93 -15.43 -34.76
CA GLN A 58 24.27 -14.03 -34.46
C GLN A 58 23.05 -13.13 -34.44
N GLU A 59 22.09 -13.33 -35.34
CA GLU A 59 20.82 -12.59 -35.35
C GLU A 59 19.99 -12.87 -34.10
N LYS A 60 19.87 -14.15 -33.70
CA LYS A 60 19.22 -14.53 -32.43
C LYS A 60 19.90 -13.90 -31.22
N LEU A 61 21.24 -13.93 -31.18
CA LEU A 61 22.01 -13.32 -30.09
C LEU A 61 21.83 -11.81 -30.04
N LEU A 62 21.84 -11.14 -31.20
CA LEU A 62 21.64 -9.70 -31.29
C LEU A 62 20.25 -9.29 -30.83
N ASN A 63 19.22 -10.03 -31.24
CA ASN A 63 17.85 -9.78 -30.82
C ASN A 63 17.68 -10.01 -29.31
N GLY A 64 18.22 -11.10 -28.76
CA GLY A 64 18.21 -11.34 -27.31
C GLY A 64 18.91 -10.23 -26.50
N LYS A 65 20.05 -9.72 -26.98
CA LYS A 65 20.75 -8.59 -26.34
C LYS A 65 19.97 -7.28 -26.43
N LYS A 66 19.22 -7.05 -27.51
CA LYS A 66 18.34 -5.87 -27.64
C LYS A 66 17.22 -5.92 -26.60
N ASP A 67 16.57 -7.06 -26.45
CA ASP A 67 15.50 -7.28 -25.46
C ASP A 67 16.03 -7.09 -24.03
N GLU A 68 17.25 -7.56 -23.74
CA GLU A 68 17.91 -7.37 -22.46
C GLU A 68 18.22 -5.88 -22.19
N VAL A 69 18.70 -5.13 -23.19
CA VAL A 69 18.94 -3.69 -23.08
C VAL A 69 17.64 -2.91 -22.84
N GLU A 70 16.55 -3.28 -23.52
CA GLU A 70 15.24 -2.65 -23.29
C GLU A 70 14.71 -2.93 -21.89
N THR A 71 14.86 -4.16 -21.41
CA THR A 71 14.49 -4.57 -20.05
C THR A 71 15.28 -3.80 -18.99
N ILE A 72 16.61 -3.72 -19.14
CA ILE A 72 17.49 -2.99 -18.22
C ILE A 72 17.17 -1.49 -18.24
N LYS A 73 16.90 -0.89 -19.40
CA LYS A 73 16.49 0.52 -19.49
C LYS A 73 15.17 0.77 -18.75
N ALA A 74 14.18 -0.10 -18.90
CA ALA A 74 12.91 0.02 -18.19
C ALA A 74 13.11 -0.09 -16.67
N GLU A 75 14.01 -0.97 -16.21
CA GLU A 75 14.33 -1.12 -14.80
C GLU A 75 15.07 0.10 -14.22
N ILE A 76 16.02 0.67 -14.98
CA ILE A 76 16.72 1.91 -14.60
C ILE A 76 15.72 3.07 -14.44
N GLU A 77 14.76 3.22 -15.34
CA GLU A 77 13.75 4.29 -15.23
C GLU A 77 12.81 4.08 -14.03
N LYS A 78 12.45 2.82 -13.71
CA LYS A 78 11.72 2.51 -12.46
C LYS A 78 12.54 2.87 -11.22
N GLN A 79 13.82 2.51 -11.19
CA GLN A 79 14.71 2.80 -10.06
C GLN A 79 14.95 4.31 -9.89
N LYS A 80 15.06 5.07 -10.98
CA LYS A 80 15.14 6.54 -10.93
C LYS A 80 13.86 7.16 -10.37
N ALA A 81 12.69 6.72 -10.85
CA ALA A 81 11.41 7.20 -10.34
C ALA A 81 11.24 6.88 -8.83
N LEU A 82 11.66 5.69 -8.41
CA LEU A 82 11.70 5.32 -6.99
C LEU A 82 12.65 6.22 -6.19
N ALA A 83 13.86 6.48 -6.70
CA ALA A 83 14.84 7.34 -6.04
C ALA A 83 14.33 8.79 -5.89
N GLU A 84 13.67 9.33 -6.91
CA GLU A 84 13.09 10.67 -6.86
C GLU A 84 11.94 10.76 -5.83
N ASN A 85 11.08 9.74 -5.78
CA ASN A 85 10.03 9.65 -4.76
C ASN A 85 10.61 9.55 -3.34
N LEU A 86 11.67 8.75 -3.15
CA LEU A 86 12.36 8.64 -1.86
C LEU A 86 13.01 9.97 -1.46
N LYS A 87 13.56 10.71 -2.42
CA LYS A 87 14.15 12.03 -2.18
C LYS A 87 13.08 13.05 -1.78
N GLN A 88 11.93 13.06 -2.45
CA GLN A 88 10.80 13.93 -2.07
C GLN A 88 10.27 13.59 -0.67
N ALA A 89 10.14 12.31 -0.34
CA ALA A 89 9.74 11.86 0.99
C ALA A 89 10.76 12.26 2.07
N LEU A 90 12.06 12.18 1.77
CA LEU A 90 13.13 12.59 2.67
C LEU A 90 13.12 14.10 2.92
N GLU A 91 12.89 14.92 1.88
CA GLU A 91 12.79 16.37 2.03
C GLU A 91 11.53 16.78 2.82
N GLN A 92 10.40 16.07 2.63
CA GLN A 92 9.23 16.24 3.50
C GLN A 92 9.55 15.89 4.96
N GLN A 93 10.21 14.76 5.21
CA GLN A 93 10.61 14.36 6.57
C GLN A 93 11.55 15.38 7.23
N LYS A 94 12.48 15.98 6.48
CA LYS A 94 13.35 17.04 7.01
C LYS A 94 12.56 18.30 7.35
N ALA A 95 11.67 18.74 6.46
CA ALA A 95 10.83 19.91 6.69
C ALA A 95 9.87 19.71 7.88
N GLU A 96 9.37 18.49 8.06
CA GLU A 96 8.57 18.08 9.22
C GLU A 96 9.40 18.10 10.50
N LYS A 97 10.62 17.54 10.48
CA LYS A 97 11.56 17.58 11.61
C LYS A 97 11.92 19.02 12.01
N ASP A 98 12.17 19.90 11.05
CA ASP A 98 12.58 21.30 11.30
C ASP A 98 11.44 22.16 11.86
N ASN A 99 10.21 21.97 11.35
CA ASN A 99 9.03 22.61 11.94
C ASN A 99 8.75 22.07 13.34
N LEU A 100 9.08 20.81 13.58
CA LEU A 100 8.81 20.15 14.85
C LEU A 100 9.80 20.51 15.94
N LEU A 101 11.09 20.65 15.62
CA LEU A 101 12.11 21.16 16.54
C LEU A 101 11.78 22.55 17.09
N LYS A 102 11.13 23.39 16.26
CA LYS A 102 10.63 24.71 16.67
C LYS A 102 9.46 24.61 17.68
N ILE A 103 8.62 23.58 17.57
CA ILE A 103 7.43 23.40 18.43
C ILE A 103 7.78 22.71 19.75
N THR A 104 8.72 21.77 19.74
CA THR A 104 9.15 21.03 20.95
C THR A 104 10.20 21.77 21.78
N LYS A 105 10.50 23.04 21.45
CA LYS A 105 11.57 23.84 22.05
C LYS A 105 12.93 23.11 22.07
N ASN A 106 13.21 22.31 21.03
CA ASN A 106 14.40 21.45 20.92
C ASN A 106 14.51 20.33 21.99
N ASP A 107 13.42 19.91 22.64
CA ASP A 107 13.42 18.77 23.56
C ASP A 107 13.17 17.45 22.79
N GLU A 108 14.23 16.93 22.17
CA GLU A 108 14.20 15.67 21.40
C GLU A 108 13.76 14.48 22.27
N LYS A 109 14.09 14.48 23.57
CA LYS A 109 13.70 13.40 24.49
C LYS A 109 12.19 13.36 24.71
N LYS A 110 11.56 14.52 24.90
CA LYS A 110 10.10 14.63 25.01
C LYS A 110 9.41 14.23 23.72
N TYR A 111 9.99 14.54 22.56
CA TYR A 111 9.51 14.10 21.26
C TYR A 111 9.52 12.57 21.11
N GLN A 112 10.67 11.93 21.34
CA GLN A 112 10.82 10.47 21.22
C GLN A 112 9.86 9.73 22.17
N GLN A 113 9.65 10.28 23.36
CA GLN A 113 8.68 9.73 24.31
C GLN A 113 7.25 9.83 23.81
N ALA A 114 6.82 11.01 23.33
CA ALA A 114 5.46 11.21 22.79
C ALA A 114 5.19 10.29 21.57
N LEU A 115 6.15 10.16 20.66
CA LEU A 115 6.03 9.26 19.51
C LEU A 115 5.90 7.80 19.94
N LYS A 116 6.72 7.37 20.91
CA LYS A 116 6.68 6.00 21.45
C LYS A 116 5.34 5.71 22.14
N ASP A 117 4.80 6.67 22.86
CA ASP A 117 3.52 6.50 23.55
C ASP A 117 2.35 6.45 22.55
N ALA A 118 2.33 7.32 21.55
CA ALA A 118 1.34 7.27 20.46
C ALA A 118 1.40 5.94 19.66
N GLN A 119 2.60 5.40 19.43
CA GLN A 119 2.77 4.09 18.78
C GLN A 119 2.21 2.93 19.63
N LYS A 120 2.39 2.99 20.95
CA LYS A 120 1.87 1.96 21.86
C LYS A 120 0.35 2.00 21.96
N GLU A 121 -0.22 3.19 22.04
CA GLU A 121 -1.67 3.40 22.06
C GLU A 121 -2.32 2.84 20.79
N LEU A 122 -1.77 3.19 19.63
CA LEU A 122 -2.20 2.64 18.34
C LEU A 122 -2.17 1.10 18.33
N ALA A 123 -1.03 0.52 18.73
CA ALA A 123 -0.87 -0.93 18.75
C ALA A 123 -1.86 -1.60 19.73
N GLN A 124 -2.14 -0.98 20.86
CA GLN A 124 -3.11 -1.43 21.84
C GLN A 124 -4.53 -1.43 21.26
N ILE A 125 -5.00 -0.34 20.66
CA ILE A 125 -6.35 -0.27 20.06
C ILE A 125 -6.51 -1.32 18.95
N GLN A 126 -5.53 -1.42 18.05
CA GLN A 126 -5.59 -2.38 16.94
C GLN A 126 -5.60 -3.84 17.43
N SER A 127 -4.75 -4.15 18.42
CA SER A 127 -4.69 -5.51 19.00
C SER A 127 -5.95 -5.84 19.78
N ALA A 128 -6.51 -4.88 20.51
CA ALA A 128 -7.74 -5.05 21.27
C ALA A 128 -8.91 -5.37 20.33
N ALA A 129 -9.05 -4.62 19.24
CA ALA A 129 -10.04 -4.88 18.20
C ALA A 129 -9.92 -6.32 17.66
N ASN A 130 -8.69 -6.74 17.32
CA ASN A 130 -8.44 -8.09 16.83
C ASN A 130 -8.87 -9.17 17.84
N VAL A 131 -8.57 -8.99 19.13
CA VAL A 131 -8.95 -9.98 20.15
C VAL A 131 -10.46 -10.01 20.35
N VAL A 132 -11.09 -8.87 20.65
CA VAL A 132 -12.48 -8.88 21.10
C VAL A 132 -13.48 -9.10 19.98
N ILE A 133 -13.19 -8.65 18.76
CA ILE A 133 -14.13 -8.79 17.62
C ILE A 133 -14.10 -10.22 17.07
N ARG A 134 -12.96 -10.91 17.14
CA ARG A 134 -12.77 -12.25 16.57
C ARG A 134 -13.08 -13.37 17.55
N GLU A 135 -12.65 -13.19 18.80
CA GLU A 135 -12.78 -14.22 19.84
C GLU A 135 -13.98 -13.96 20.75
N GLY A 136 -14.47 -12.72 20.78
CA GLY A 136 -15.58 -12.31 21.62
C GLY A 136 -16.94 -12.50 20.95
N GLN A 137 -17.96 -12.65 21.79
CA GLN A 137 -19.35 -12.54 21.37
C GLN A 137 -19.83 -11.11 21.58
N GLY A 138 -20.28 -10.48 20.51
CA GLY A 138 -20.85 -9.14 20.60
C GLY A 138 -22.19 -9.16 21.37
N VAL A 139 -22.37 -8.15 22.22
CA VAL A 139 -23.56 -7.95 23.06
C VAL A 139 -24.43 -6.89 22.42
N ASP A 140 -25.73 -7.14 22.28
CA ASP A 140 -26.65 -6.13 21.77
C ASP A 140 -26.77 -4.98 22.78
N VAL A 141 -26.60 -3.75 22.30
CA VAL A 141 -26.75 -2.53 23.08
C VAL A 141 -27.71 -1.58 22.39
N LYS A 142 -28.45 -0.81 23.20
CA LYS A 142 -29.36 0.22 22.71
C LYS A 142 -28.73 1.60 22.71
N LYS A 143 -29.19 2.45 21.80
CA LYS A 143 -28.83 3.87 21.81
C LYS A 143 -29.08 4.49 23.18
N GLY A 144 -28.09 5.21 23.69
CA GLY A 144 -28.10 5.82 25.02
C GLY A 144 -27.82 4.85 26.17
N GLU A 145 -27.68 3.55 25.91
CA GLU A 145 -27.30 2.57 26.93
C GLU A 145 -25.89 2.86 27.44
N LYS A 146 -25.71 2.80 28.76
CA LYS A 146 -24.42 3.00 29.40
C LYS A 146 -23.47 1.85 29.09
N ILE A 147 -22.35 2.16 28.45
CA ILE A 147 -21.32 1.19 28.05
C ILE A 147 -20.01 1.34 28.84
N GLY A 148 -19.85 2.42 29.59
CA GLY A 148 -18.69 2.62 30.45
C GLY A 148 -18.65 3.98 31.13
N THR A 149 -17.48 4.33 31.65
CA THR A 149 -17.18 5.67 32.16
C THR A 149 -15.87 6.17 31.61
N MET A 150 -15.72 7.48 31.44
CA MET A 150 -14.48 8.13 31.05
C MET A 150 -13.38 7.77 32.06
N GLY A 151 -12.25 7.30 31.57
CA GLY A 151 -11.16 6.81 32.39
C GLY A 151 -9.82 7.28 31.89
N ASN A 152 -8.77 6.64 32.40
CA ASN A 152 -7.37 6.85 32.02
C ASN A 152 -6.68 5.48 31.90
N SER A 153 -7.31 4.56 31.15
CA SER A 153 -6.84 3.18 31.02
C SER A 153 -5.89 3.02 29.83
N GLY A 154 -5.01 2.01 29.89
CA GLY A 154 -4.03 1.75 28.83
C GLY A 154 -2.99 2.85 28.66
N PHE A 155 -2.62 3.14 27.42
CA PHE A 155 -1.64 4.18 27.11
C PHE A 155 -2.33 5.53 26.95
N SER A 156 -2.54 6.23 28.06
CA SER A 156 -3.18 7.55 28.09
C SER A 156 -2.40 8.54 28.96
N SER A 157 -2.39 9.81 28.54
CA SER A 157 -1.70 10.89 29.27
C SER A 157 -2.59 11.58 30.32
N GLY A 158 -3.88 11.26 30.36
CA GLY A 158 -4.85 11.84 31.28
C GLY A 158 -6.27 11.35 31.00
N ALA A 159 -7.18 11.54 31.96
CA ALA A 159 -8.53 11.02 31.83
C ALA A 159 -9.30 11.69 30.69
N HIS A 160 -9.70 10.92 29.68
CA HIS A 160 -10.49 11.36 28.53
C HIS A 160 -11.16 10.17 27.84
N LEU A 161 -12.16 10.46 27.00
CA LEU A 161 -12.71 9.52 26.03
C LEU A 161 -12.06 9.81 24.67
N HIS A 162 -11.45 8.79 24.09
CA HIS A 162 -11.04 8.79 22.68
C HIS A 162 -12.14 8.14 21.84
N PHE A 163 -12.84 8.95 21.05
CA PHE A 163 -14.04 8.54 20.31
C PHE A 163 -13.82 8.59 18.79
N GLY A 164 -13.80 7.42 18.15
CA GLY A 164 -13.64 7.28 16.70
C GLY A 164 -14.90 6.74 16.03
N VAL A 165 -15.10 7.09 14.76
CA VAL A 165 -16.16 6.50 13.92
C VAL A 165 -15.55 6.05 12.60
N TYR A 166 -15.90 4.85 12.15
CA TYR A 166 -15.30 4.19 11.00
C TYR A 166 -16.35 3.53 10.10
N LYS A 167 -16.06 3.39 8.81
CA LYS A 167 -16.89 2.61 7.87
C LYS A 167 -16.39 1.16 7.82
N TYR A 168 -16.75 0.38 8.83
CA TYR A 168 -16.43 -1.04 8.93
C TYR A 168 -17.61 -1.83 9.49
N THR A 169 -17.70 -3.08 9.05
CA THR A 169 -18.59 -4.14 9.54
C THR A 169 -17.77 -5.20 10.27
N VAL A 170 -18.44 -6.07 11.04
CA VAL A 170 -17.77 -7.20 11.72
C VAL A 170 -17.02 -8.08 10.71
N SER A 171 -17.63 -8.33 9.55
CA SER A 171 -17.05 -9.14 8.48
C SER A 171 -15.72 -8.61 7.94
N ASP A 172 -15.51 -7.29 7.95
CA ASP A 172 -14.25 -6.69 7.51
C ASP A 172 -13.07 -7.11 8.41
N PHE A 173 -13.33 -7.25 9.71
CA PHE A 173 -12.34 -7.69 10.71
C PHE A 173 -12.10 -9.20 10.67
N GLU A 174 -13.09 -10.00 10.28
CA GLU A 174 -12.94 -11.45 10.11
C GLU A 174 -12.06 -11.76 8.88
N GLN A 175 -12.31 -11.06 7.77
CA GLN A 175 -11.62 -11.31 6.49
C GLN A 175 -10.18 -10.81 6.46
N ASN A 176 -9.83 -9.78 7.24
CA ASN A 176 -8.52 -9.11 7.17
C ASN A 176 -7.77 -9.15 8.52
N PRO A 177 -7.03 -10.23 8.84
CA PRO A 177 -6.38 -10.44 10.14
C PRO A 177 -5.22 -9.52 10.51
N SER A 178 -4.61 -8.87 9.53
CA SER A 178 -3.36 -8.12 9.77
C SER A 178 -3.36 -6.75 9.08
N TRP A 179 -4.55 -6.24 8.75
CA TRP A 179 -4.66 -4.93 8.10
C TRP A 179 -4.69 -3.78 9.11
N SER A 180 -4.13 -2.65 8.69
CA SER A 180 -4.12 -1.44 9.50
C SER A 180 -5.38 -0.63 9.22
N TRP A 181 -6.43 -0.85 10.01
CA TRP A 181 -7.73 -0.18 9.85
C TRP A 181 -7.79 1.22 10.49
N TYR A 182 -6.99 1.47 11.53
CA TYR A 182 -7.17 2.63 12.42
C TYR A 182 -7.06 4.02 11.76
N TYR A 183 -6.26 4.15 10.69
CA TYR A 183 -6.13 5.40 9.93
C TYR A 183 -6.94 5.40 8.62
N ASN A 184 -7.63 4.31 8.33
CA ASN A 184 -8.38 4.11 7.09
C ASN A 184 -9.88 4.15 7.38
N ASN A 185 -10.66 4.66 6.43
CA ASN A 185 -12.12 4.74 6.51
C ASN A 185 -12.66 5.42 7.79
N SER A 186 -11.86 6.24 8.47
CA SER A 186 -12.30 7.07 9.58
C SER A 186 -13.22 8.17 9.05
N ILE A 187 -14.30 8.44 9.79
CA ILE A 187 -15.24 9.53 9.54
C ILE A 187 -14.99 10.59 10.61
N ASP A 188 -15.03 11.87 10.23
CA ASP A 188 -15.06 12.94 11.23
C ASP A 188 -16.30 12.74 12.12
N PRO A 189 -16.17 12.45 13.44
CA PRO A 189 -17.32 12.18 14.29
C PRO A 189 -18.33 13.32 14.29
N LYS A 190 -17.89 14.58 14.10
CA LYS A 190 -18.78 15.74 14.02
C LYS A 190 -19.71 15.71 12.82
N LYS A 191 -19.41 14.93 11.76
CA LYS A 191 -20.28 14.77 10.59
C LYS A 191 -21.45 13.80 10.82
N VAL A 192 -21.35 12.96 11.84
CA VAL A 192 -22.37 11.94 12.14
C VAL A 192 -23.09 12.19 13.46
N LEU A 193 -22.47 12.92 14.38
CA LEU A 193 -23.07 13.30 15.67
C LEU A 193 -24.09 14.43 15.50
N LYS A 194 -25.16 14.38 16.30
CA LYS A 194 -26.20 15.42 16.37
C LYS A 194 -25.64 16.80 16.65
N SER A 195 -26.25 17.82 16.07
CA SER A 195 -25.85 19.19 16.37
C SER A 195 -26.14 19.55 17.83
N LYS A 196 -25.12 19.94 18.60
CA LYS A 196 -25.26 20.53 19.95
C LYS A 196 -24.15 21.55 20.21
N THR A 197 -24.34 22.39 21.23
CA THR A 197 -23.27 23.23 21.75
C THR A 197 -22.36 22.38 22.65
N VAL A 198 -21.06 22.42 22.38
CA VAL A 198 -20.01 21.75 23.16
C VAL A 198 -18.92 22.75 23.53
N ARG A 199 -18.16 22.47 24.59
CA ARG A 199 -17.04 23.30 24.98
C ARG A 199 -15.77 22.88 24.24
N TRP A 200 -15.04 23.82 23.69
CA TRP A 200 -13.78 23.60 23.01
C TRP A 200 -12.61 24.13 23.84
N SER A 201 -11.65 23.26 24.10
CA SER A 201 -10.40 23.63 24.75
C SER A 201 -9.20 22.87 24.19
N SER A 202 -9.17 22.64 22.88
CA SER A 202 -8.04 22.00 22.23
C SER A 202 -6.78 22.86 22.20
N GLY A 203 -6.91 24.17 22.42
CA GLY A 203 -5.78 25.10 22.37
C GLY A 203 -5.20 25.29 20.96
N CYS A 204 -5.80 24.68 19.93
CA CYS A 204 -5.36 24.82 18.55
C CYS A 204 -6.01 26.05 17.91
N SER A 205 -5.20 26.92 17.29
CA SER A 205 -5.67 28.18 16.69
C SER A 205 -6.66 28.01 15.53
N ARG A 206 -6.74 26.81 14.93
CA ARG A 206 -7.63 26.47 13.83
C ARG A 206 -8.93 25.82 14.27
N ASP A 207 -9.04 25.45 15.54
CA ASP A 207 -10.25 24.87 16.11
C ASP A 207 -11.11 26.00 16.73
N PRO A 208 -12.42 25.76 16.92
CA PRO A 208 -13.24 26.62 17.76
C PRO A 208 -12.68 26.73 19.19
N SER A 209 -13.11 27.76 19.93
CA SER A 209 -12.73 27.97 21.32
C SER A 209 -13.95 28.33 22.16
N GLY A 210 -13.95 27.95 23.43
CA GLY A 210 -15.09 28.17 24.31
C GLY A 210 -16.31 27.37 23.85
N ASP A 211 -17.51 27.87 24.11
CA ASP A 211 -18.72 27.13 23.76
C ASP A 211 -19.08 27.40 22.29
N SER A 212 -19.20 26.33 21.49
CA SER A 212 -19.46 26.42 20.05
C SER A 212 -20.29 25.24 19.57
N LYS A 213 -21.08 25.45 18.51
CA LYS A 213 -21.85 24.38 17.89
C LYS A 213 -20.92 23.37 17.22
N ALA A 214 -21.21 22.09 17.43
CA ALA A 214 -20.58 20.96 16.74
C ALA A 214 -21.65 19.91 16.42
N GLY A 215 -21.40 19.07 15.41
CA GLY A 215 -22.35 18.05 14.99
C GLY A 215 -23.22 18.50 13.81
N GLU A 216 -23.37 17.59 12.84
CA GLU A 216 -24.12 17.76 11.59
C GLU A 216 -24.97 16.53 11.22
N GLY A 217 -24.93 15.46 12.02
CA GLY A 217 -25.63 14.21 11.74
C GLY A 217 -26.73 13.87 12.75
N ASP A 218 -27.02 12.58 12.90
CA ASP A 218 -28.17 12.06 13.65
C ASP A 218 -27.80 11.12 14.80
N LEU A 219 -26.53 10.78 14.99
CA LEU A 219 -26.06 9.94 16.09
C LEU A 219 -26.02 10.71 17.40
N ASP A 220 -26.38 10.06 18.51
CA ASP A 220 -26.28 10.70 19.83
C ASP A 220 -24.82 10.91 20.22
N TRP A 221 -24.55 11.90 21.07
CA TRP A 221 -23.21 12.07 21.61
C TRP A 221 -22.92 10.96 22.62
N PRO A 222 -21.66 10.46 22.66
CA PRO A 222 -21.29 9.41 23.60
C PRO A 222 -21.24 9.90 25.06
N MET A 223 -21.33 11.22 25.27
CA MET A 223 -21.32 11.90 26.57
C MET A 223 -22.30 13.07 26.57
N ASP A 224 -22.93 13.33 27.71
CA ASP A 224 -23.81 14.48 27.90
C ASP A 224 -23.01 15.78 28.13
N ASP A 225 -22.04 15.73 29.05
CA ASP A 225 -21.07 16.82 29.29
C ASP A 225 -19.85 16.64 28.37
N VAL A 226 -19.78 17.48 27.32
CA VAL A 226 -18.76 17.36 26.27
C VAL A 226 -17.86 18.59 26.27
N ARG A 227 -16.59 18.36 26.62
CA ARG A 227 -15.50 19.29 26.36
C ARG A 227 -14.46 18.65 25.44
N ILE A 228 -14.34 19.14 24.22
CA ILE A 228 -13.38 18.65 23.21
C ILE A 228 -11.99 19.18 23.54
N THR A 229 -11.05 18.26 23.75
CA THR A 229 -9.62 18.52 24.04
C THR A 229 -8.72 18.24 22.84
N GLN A 230 -9.15 17.40 21.90
CA GLN A 230 -8.45 17.20 20.64
C GLN A 230 -9.45 16.95 19.51
N ASN A 231 -9.28 17.67 18.41
CA ASN A 231 -10.16 17.57 17.25
C ASN A 231 -9.77 16.38 16.34
N TYR A 232 -10.68 15.97 15.47
CA TYR A 232 -10.43 15.08 14.36
C TYR A 232 -9.62 15.79 13.26
N GLY A 233 -8.77 15.04 12.55
CA GLY A 233 -8.14 15.51 11.33
C GLY A 233 -6.62 15.70 11.41
N THR A 234 -6.03 16.16 10.31
CA THR A 234 -4.58 16.42 10.18
C THR A 234 -4.20 17.84 10.60
N LYS A 235 -5.18 18.71 10.84
CA LYS A 235 -4.96 20.13 11.16
C LYS A 235 -4.90 20.41 12.66
N THR A 236 -4.97 19.37 13.49
CA THR A 236 -4.79 19.52 14.93
C THR A 236 -3.36 20.01 15.21
N CYS A 237 -3.21 20.82 16.24
CA CYS A 237 -1.91 21.27 16.72
C CYS A 237 -1.10 20.16 17.41
N TYR A 238 -1.67 18.95 17.51
CA TYR A 238 -1.06 17.76 18.10
C TYR A 238 -0.65 16.71 17.07
N ASN A 239 -0.96 16.90 15.78
CA ASN A 239 -0.66 15.95 14.71
C ASN A 239 0.81 15.47 14.75
N TRP A 240 1.74 16.38 15.07
CA TRP A 240 3.15 16.04 15.19
C TRP A 240 3.47 14.87 16.14
N MET A 241 2.66 14.65 17.18
CA MET A 241 2.80 13.51 18.11
C MET A 241 2.56 12.18 17.41
N TYR A 242 1.77 12.19 16.33
CA TYR A 242 1.38 11.03 15.54
C TYR A 242 2.16 10.95 14.21
N ASN A 243 3.34 11.60 14.12
CA ASN A 243 4.19 11.59 12.92
C ASN A 243 3.44 12.05 11.65
N GLY A 244 2.73 13.17 11.73
CA GLY A 244 2.03 13.74 10.58
C GLY A 244 0.69 13.07 10.26
N LYS A 245 0.34 11.98 10.96
CA LYS A 245 -0.89 11.24 10.74
C LYS A 245 -2.12 11.97 11.26
N ILE A 246 -3.23 11.69 10.59
CA ILE A 246 -4.55 12.12 11.03
C ILE A 246 -4.85 11.62 12.44
N HIS A 247 -5.47 12.46 13.26
CA HIS A 247 -6.17 11.99 14.45
C HIS A 247 -7.57 11.50 14.02
N PRO A 248 -7.84 10.18 14.02
CA PRO A 248 -9.07 9.62 13.44
C PRO A 248 -10.27 9.65 14.40
N ALA A 249 -10.20 10.49 15.45
CA ALA A 249 -11.13 10.53 16.56
C ALA A 249 -11.33 11.94 17.12
N LEU A 250 -12.25 12.08 18.08
CA LEU A 250 -12.34 13.21 19.00
C LEU A 250 -11.88 12.77 20.39
N ASP A 251 -11.00 13.56 21.02
CA ASP A 251 -10.73 13.40 22.43
C ASP A 251 -11.59 14.36 23.23
N MET A 252 -12.34 13.81 24.19
CA MET A 252 -13.36 14.53 24.94
C MET A 252 -13.22 14.27 26.44
N VAL A 253 -13.53 15.28 27.24
CA VAL A 253 -13.61 15.16 28.70
C VAL A 253 -14.97 15.60 29.22
N GLY A 254 -15.47 14.92 30.24
CA GLY A 254 -16.61 15.35 31.06
C GLY A 254 -16.11 15.88 32.41
N MET A 255 -16.58 17.06 32.82
CA MET A 255 -16.19 17.68 34.09
C MET A 255 -17.17 17.34 35.23
N GLY A 256 -18.40 16.96 34.88
CA GLY A 256 -19.42 16.46 35.81
C GLY A 256 -19.71 14.98 35.59
N ASP A 257 -20.71 14.70 34.76
CA ASP A 257 -21.03 13.32 34.37
C ASP A 257 -19.96 12.77 33.42
N ILE A 258 -19.39 11.65 33.81
CA ILE A 258 -18.35 10.92 33.06
C ILE A 258 -18.90 9.65 32.41
N THR A 259 -20.22 9.48 32.39
CA THR A 259 -20.87 8.33 31.77
C THR A 259 -20.65 8.33 30.27
N ILE A 260 -20.29 7.16 29.73
CA ILE A 260 -20.18 6.91 28.31
C ILE A 260 -21.34 6.02 27.88
N SER A 261 -22.07 6.46 26.85
CA SER A 261 -23.22 5.75 26.30
C SER A 261 -23.03 5.42 24.82
N ALA A 262 -23.71 4.37 24.36
CA ALA A 262 -23.73 3.99 22.95
C ALA A 262 -24.42 5.08 22.10
N VAL A 263 -23.76 5.52 21.02
CA VAL A 263 -24.29 6.58 20.14
C VAL A 263 -25.47 6.13 19.28
N ASP A 264 -25.64 4.82 19.11
CA ASP A 264 -26.76 4.19 18.42
C ASP A 264 -26.91 2.72 18.84
N ASP A 265 -28.00 2.10 18.41
CA ASP A 265 -28.20 0.65 18.52
C ASP A 265 -27.05 -0.10 17.79
N GLY A 266 -26.66 -1.25 18.33
CA GLY A 266 -25.65 -2.07 17.67
C GLY A 266 -25.16 -3.24 18.49
N LYS A 267 -24.12 -3.88 17.98
CA LYS A 267 -23.44 -5.01 18.61
C LYS A 267 -22.10 -4.57 19.18
N ALA A 268 -22.00 -4.57 20.50
CA ALA A 268 -20.85 -4.09 21.27
C ALA A 268 -19.88 -5.21 21.63
N TYR A 269 -18.59 -4.95 21.45
CA TYR A 269 -17.48 -5.81 21.81
C TYR A 269 -16.62 -5.10 22.86
N PHE A 270 -16.65 -5.61 24.08
CA PHE A 270 -15.99 -4.99 25.23
C PHE A 270 -14.57 -5.52 25.40
N CYS A 271 -13.58 -4.64 25.37
CA CYS A 271 -12.24 -4.91 25.87
C CYS A 271 -12.14 -4.37 27.31
N ARG A 272 -12.14 -5.27 28.29
CA ARG A 272 -11.81 -4.93 29.70
C ARG A 272 -10.47 -5.54 30.04
N ASN A 273 -9.39 -4.77 29.88
CA ASN A 273 -8.02 -5.24 30.02
C ASN A 273 -7.76 -6.53 29.20
N CYS A 274 -8.32 -6.60 28.00
CA CYS A 274 -8.34 -7.82 27.19
C CYS A 274 -6.92 -8.25 26.75
N LEU A 275 -6.00 -7.29 26.64
CA LEU A 275 -4.59 -7.51 26.30
C LEU A 275 -3.68 -7.67 27.53
N LYS A 276 -4.22 -7.57 28.76
CA LYS A 276 -3.45 -7.55 30.02
C LYS A 276 -2.45 -6.39 30.14
N ASP A 277 -2.69 -5.31 29.41
CA ASP A 277 -1.86 -4.09 29.35
C ASP A 277 -2.54 -2.87 30.02
N GLY A 278 -3.68 -3.10 30.67
CA GLY A 278 -4.48 -2.12 31.38
C GLY A 278 -5.44 -1.31 30.51
N GLY A 279 -5.50 -1.56 29.20
CA GLY A 279 -6.40 -0.83 28.28
C GLY A 279 -7.85 -1.30 28.36
N ASN A 280 -8.79 -0.35 28.37
CA ASN A 280 -10.22 -0.67 28.26
C ASN A 280 -10.88 0.15 27.15
N GLY A 281 -11.83 -0.48 26.47
CA GLY A 281 -12.66 0.18 25.49
C GLY A 281 -13.78 -0.69 24.96
N VAL A 282 -14.57 -0.13 24.06
CA VAL A 282 -15.69 -0.78 23.42
C VAL A 282 -15.65 -0.48 21.93
N PHE A 283 -15.96 -1.49 21.11
CA PHE A 283 -16.22 -1.34 19.68
C PHE A 283 -17.69 -1.68 19.45
N ILE A 284 -18.46 -0.79 18.82
CA ILE A 284 -19.88 -1.05 18.52
C ILE A 284 -20.06 -1.02 17.02
N PHE A 285 -20.59 -2.11 16.46
CA PHE A 285 -20.97 -2.19 15.06
C PHE A 285 -22.46 -1.91 14.91
N HIS A 286 -22.78 -0.98 14.03
CA HIS A 286 -24.13 -0.50 13.76
C HIS A 286 -24.68 -1.11 12.46
N GLU A 287 -26.00 -1.16 12.33
CA GLU A 287 -26.67 -1.73 11.14
C GLU A 287 -26.38 -0.94 9.85
N ASP A 288 -26.02 0.34 9.99
CA ASP A 288 -25.73 1.26 8.88
C ASP A 288 -24.31 1.13 8.29
N GLY A 289 -23.60 0.05 8.65
CA GLY A 289 -22.26 -0.27 8.18
C GLY A 289 -21.14 0.57 8.81
N LYS A 290 -21.41 1.20 9.96
CA LYS A 290 -20.41 1.95 10.73
C LYS A 290 -20.00 1.22 12.00
N MET A 291 -18.80 1.53 12.46
CA MET A 291 -18.28 1.14 13.75
C MET A 291 -17.95 2.39 14.57
N SER A 292 -18.40 2.44 15.82
CA SER A 292 -17.94 3.43 16.81
C SER A 292 -16.92 2.81 17.77
N LEU A 293 -15.85 3.56 18.04
CA LEU A 293 -14.75 3.23 18.95
C LEU A 293 -14.83 4.11 20.19
N TYR A 294 -14.75 3.51 21.37
CA TYR A 294 -14.70 4.19 22.66
C TYR A 294 -13.48 3.67 23.42
N TRP A 295 -12.47 4.51 23.62
CA TRP A 295 -11.22 4.09 24.25
C TRP A 295 -10.89 4.89 25.52
N HIS A 296 -9.96 4.35 26.31
CA HIS A 296 -9.55 4.81 27.64
C HIS A 296 -10.62 4.71 28.75
N LEU A 297 -11.54 3.76 28.63
CA LEU A 297 -12.66 3.63 29.57
C LEU A 297 -12.25 3.09 30.95
N LYS A 298 -13.15 3.25 31.93
CA LYS A 298 -13.13 2.60 33.25
C LYS A 298 -14.37 1.75 33.48
#